data_AF-A0AAE0SJA5-F1
#
_entry.id   AF-A0AAE0SJA5-F1
#
_cell.length_a   1.000
_cell.length_b   1.000
_cell.length_c   1.000
_cell.angle_alpha   90.00
_cell.angle_beta   90.00
_cell.angle_gamma   90.00
#
_symmetry.space_group_name_H-M   'P 1'
#
loop_
_entity.id
_entity.type
_entity.pdbx_description
1 polymer ?
#
loop_
_entity_poly.entity_id
_entity_poly.type
_entity_poly.pdbx_seq_one_letter_code
_entity_poly.pdbx_strand_id
1 'polypeptide(L)'
;MEAVHWYRRTFIFIITCLHALRITAGEEFVNLPIDGDSNTVNMSAIQLELRSVLEETDIPNGTAEIIGALESGLHLLTCLPLHKSGNCYHPNDYCEIDVKDFTLQAKLTICKNPWTLRIDFKLPQDLKKRIPGILRPLAFINVEPIVLTLDNNNADGVTTIVSNSRIATAGLNIFGFRFNAAKAYFNFNLFVRWDCTRPFDNNMKRWQYNTAYDDGKPGNDMNKLYYKLKIDYEIKTKRFPCFCYRCKRCETIVEKQDHFAEGPEACKSG
;
A
#
# COMPACT_ATOMS: atom_id res chain seq x y z
N MET A 1 60.30 12.79 -25.88
CA MET A 1 59.14 13.22 -25.07
C MET A 1 57.88 12.63 -25.70
N GLU A 2 57.62 11.34 -25.49
CA GLU A 2 56.47 10.61 -26.06
C GLU A 2 56.04 9.50 -25.08
N ALA A 3 55.45 9.86 -23.93
CA ALA A 3 55.05 8.84 -22.95
C ALA A 3 53.79 9.19 -22.12
N VAL A 4 52.98 10.18 -22.53
CA VAL A 4 51.85 10.64 -21.68
C VAL A 4 50.48 10.49 -22.35
N HIS A 5 50.40 10.16 -23.66
CA HIS A 5 49.12 10.15 -24.36
C HIS A 5 48.37 8.81 -24.42
N TRP A 6 48.95 7.72 -23.95
CA TRP A 6 48.32 6.39 -24.06
C TRP A 6 47.48 5.95 -22.84
N TYR A 7 47.68 6.54 -21.65
CA TYR A 7 46.96 6.09 -20.45
C TYR A 7 45.53 6.65 -20.30
N ARG A 8 45.18 7.73 -21.02
CA ARG A 8 43.86 8.37 -20.87
C ARG A 8 42.74 7.75 -21.70
N ARG A 9 43.07 6.94 -22.72
CA ARG A 9 42.05 6.27 -23.55
C ARG A 9 41.67 4.88 -23.05
N THR A 10 42.58 4.18 -22.37
CA THR A 10 42.30 2.84 -21.82
C THR A 10 41.46 2.91 -20.54
N PHE A 11 41.58 3.97 -19.74
CA PHE A 11 40.81 4.11 -18.49
C PHE A 11 39.33 4.47 -18.72
N ILE A 12 39.02 5.16 -19.82
CA ILE A 12 37.63 5.50 -20.16
C ILE A 12 36.86 4.26 -20.66
N PHE A 13 37.52 3.33 -21.35
CA PHE A 13 36.88 2.10 -21.84
C PHE A 13 36.54 1.09 -20.72
N ILE A 14 37.31 1.05 -19.63
CA ILE A 14 37.02 0.13 -18.51
C ILE A 14 35.85 0.66 -17.66
N ILE A 15 35.70 1.98 -17.51
CA ILE A 15 34.57 2.58 -16.76
C ILE A 15 33.25 2.50 -17.55
N THR A 16 33.27 2.63 -18.88
CA THR A 16 32.06 2.40 -19.68
C THR A 16 31.66 0.93 -19.78
N CYS A 17 32.60 -0.02 -19.74
CA CYS A 17 32.25 -1.44 -19.66
C CYS A 17 31.67 -1.85 -18.29
N LEU A 18 32.11 -1.23 -17.19
CA LEU A 18 31.51 -1.47 -15.85
C LEU A 18 30.13 -0.83 -15.69
N HIS A 19 29.83 0.26 -16.40
CA HIS A 19 28.46 0.78 -16.48
C HIS A 19 27.57 -0.02 -17.46
N ALA A 20 28.12 -0.58 -18.53
CA ALA A 20 27.37 -1.44 -19.45
C ALA A 20 27.02 -2.81 -18.83
N LEU A 21 27.89 -3.38 -17.99
CA LEU A 21 27.61 -4.63 -17.25
C LEU A 21 26.67 -4.46 -16.04
N ARG A 22 26.41 -3.22 -15.60
CA ARG A 22 25.36 -2.94 -14.62
C ARG A 22 23.97 -2.74 -15.23
N ILE A 23 23.87 -2.66 -16.55
CA ILE A 23 22.59 -2.46 -17.28
C ILE A 23 22.07 -3.79 -17.86
N THR A 24 22.86 -4.87 -17.85
CA THR A 24 22.44 -6.21 -18.29
C THR A 24 21.91 -7.11 -17.16
N ALA A 25 21.75 -6.58 -15.95
CA ALA A 25 20.70 -7.05 -15.04
C ALA A 25 19.59 -6.00 -15.10
N GLY A 26 19.01 -5.86 -16.30
CA GLY A 26 17.68 -5.30 -16.42
C GLY A 26 16.79 -6.21 -15.58
N GLU A 27 16.38 -5.72 -14.42
CA GLU A 27 15.12 -6.14 -13.82
C GLU A 27 14.07 -5.87 -14.90
N GLU A 28 13.84 -6.87 -15.75
CA GLU A 28 12.55 -7.00 -16.41
C GLU A 28 11.56 -6.98 -15.26
N PHE A 29 10.93 -5.81 -15.05
CA PHE A 29 9.65 -5.76 -14.40
C PHE A 29 8.78 -6.72 -15.21
N VAL A 30 8.61 -7.93 -14.68
CA VAL A 30 7.71 -8.91 -15.25
C VAL A 30 6.35 -8.24 -15.21
N ASN A 31 5.90 -7.78 -16.39
CA ASN A 31 4.51 -7.38 -16.57
C ASN A 31 3.69 -8.61 -16.23
N LEU A 32 3.19 -8.67 -14.99
CA LEU A 32 2.24 -9.70 -14.59
C LEU A 32 1.08 -9.58 -15.59
N PRO A 33 0.66 -10.70 -16.20
CA PRO A 33 -0.40 -10.66 -17.19
C PRO A 33 -1.70 -10.25 -16.49
N ILE A 34 -2.03 -8.97 -16.59
CA ILE A 34 -3.41 -8.50 -16.49
C ILE A 34 -4.03 -8.97 -17.79
N ASP A 35 -4.81 -10.05 -17.71
CA ASP A 35 -5.42 -10.66 -18.90
C ASP A 35 -6.31 -9.59 -19.57
N GLY A 36 -5.98 -9.21 -20.80
CA GLY A 36 -6.42 -7.96 -21.44
C GLY A 36 -7.92 -7.84 -21.73
N ASP A 37 -8.73 -8.81 -21.28
CA ASP A 37 -10.18 -8.86 -21.46
C ASP A 37 -10.97 -9.13 -20.15
N SER A 38 -10.29 -9.28 -19.01
CA SER A 38 -10.97 -9.33 -17.70
C SER A 38 -10.10 -8.72 -16.61
N ASN A 39 -10.66 -7.89 -15.74
CA ASN A 39 -9.97 -7.30 -14.58
C ASN A 39 -9.60 -8.37 -13.50
N THR A 40 -9.31 -9.60 -13.89
CA THR A 40 -9.00 -10.71 -12.99
C THR A 40 -7.49 -10.81 -12.77
N VAL A 41 -7.11 -10.82 -11.50
CA VAL A 41 -5.74 -10.96 -11.02
C VAL A 41 -5.40 -12.44 -10.95
N ASN A 42 -4.29 -12.83 -11.58
CA ASN A 42 -3.80 -14.20 -11.50
C ASN A 42 -3.10 -14.45 -10.15
N MET A 43 -3.85 -15.03 -9.20
CA MET A 43 -3.35 -15.30 -7.85
C MET A 43 -2.15 -16.24 -7.81
N SER A 44 -2.10 -17.22 -8.71
CA SER A 44 -0.97 -18.16 -8.80
C SER A 44 0.30 -17.47 -9.26
N ALA A 45 0.20 -16.49 -10.17
CA ALA A 45 1.33 -15.69 -10.62
C ALA A 45 1.85 -14.80 -9.49
N ILE A 46 0.96 -14.14 -8.74
CA ILE A 46 1.36 -13.36 -7.55
C ILE A 46 2.06 -14.24 -6.53
N GLN A 47 1.52 -15.43 -6.24
CA GLN A 47 2.12 -16.34 -5.27
C GLN A 47 3.51 -16.80 -5.72
N LEU A 48 3.68 -17.13 -7.01
CA LEU A 48 4.98 -17.50 -7.57
C LEU A 48 5.97 -16.35 -7.46
N GLU A 49 5.56 -15.15 -7.82
CA GLU A 49 6.38 -13.94 -7.77
C GLU A 49 6.82 -13.63 -6.34
N LEU A 50 5.88 -13.68 -5.38
CA LEU A 50 6.20 -13.47 -3.97
C LEU A 50 7.18 -14.51 -3.43
N ARG A 51 7.02 -15.79 -3.81
CA ARG A 51 7.97 -16.84 -3.41
C ARG A 51 9.35 -16.61 -3.98
N SER A 52 9.42 -16.15 -5.23
CA SER A 52 10.67 -15.79 -5.90
C SER A 52 11.36 -14.62 -5.19
N VAL A 53 10.65 -13.50 -5.02
CA VAL A 53 11.17 -12.26 -4.44
C VAL A 53 11.55 -12.43 -2.95
N LEU A 54 10.72 -13.12 -2.18
CA LEU A 54 10.94 -13.30 -0.74
C LEU A 54 11.86 -14.48 -0.40
N GLU A 55 12.30 -15.24 -1.43
CA GLU A 55 13.11 -16.44 -1.30
C GLU A 55 12.51 -17.43 -0.27
N GLU A 56 11.18 -17.61 -0.30
CA GLU A 56 10.46 -18.29 0.76
C GLU A 56 9.33 -19.15 0.21
N THR A 57 9.12 -20.32 0.81
CA THR A 57 8.05 -21.25 0.39
C THR A 57 6.84 -21.18 1.31
N ASP A 58 7.07 -20.91 2.61
CA ASP A 58 6.05 -20.84 3.64
C ASP A 58 5.61 -19.39 3.91
N ILE A 59 4.87 -18.83 2.95
CA ILE A 59 4.27 -17.50 3.07
C ILE A 59 2.90 -17.65 3.77
N PRO A 60 2.56 -16.80 4.77
CA PRO A 60 1.26 -16.85 5.44
C PRO A 60 0.07 -16.83 4.47
N ASN A 61 -0.93 -17.65 4.76
CA ASN A 61 -2.19 -17.67 4.02
C ASN A 61 -2.84 -16.28 4.00
N GLY A 62 -3.45 -15.90 2.87
CA GLY A 62 -4.04 -14.59 2.68
C GLY A 62 -3.05 -13.50 2.26
N THR A 63 -1.72 -13.73 2.34
CA THR A 63 -0.72 -12.71 1.95
C THR A 63 -0.80 -12.36 0.48
N ALA A 64 -0.88 -13.38 -0.40
CA ALA A 64 -0.97 -13.16 -1.83
C ALA A 64 -2.27 -12.41 -2.16
N GLU A 65 -3.37 -12.74 -1.50
CA GLU A 65 -4.70 -12.17 -1.70
C GLU A 65 -4.80 -10.73 -1.20
N ILE A 66 -4.17 -10.40 -0.06
CA ILE A 66 -4.02 -9.02 0.39
C ILE A 66 -3.23 -8.21 -0.64
N ILE A 67 -2.13 -8.76 -1.15
CA ILE A 67 -1.29 -8.10 -2.16
C ILE A 67 -2.05 -7.96 -3.50
N GLY A 68 -2.82 -8.97 -3.91
CA GLY A 68 -3.70 -8.91 -5.08
C GLY A 68 -4.81 -7.86 -4.94
N ALA A 69 -5.43 -7.75 -3.76
CA ALA A 69 -6.40 -6.70 -3.47
C ALA A 69 -5.77 -5.29 -3.51
N LEU A 70 -4.54 -5.16 -2.98
CA LEU A 70 -3.76 -3.92 -3.06
C LEU A 70 -3.36 -3.61 -4.50
N GLU A 71 -3.10 -4.61 -5.34
CA GLU A 71 -2.86 -4.42 -6.77
C GLU A 71 -4.09 -3.88 -7.48
N SER A 72 -5.24 -4.53 -7.34
CA SER A 72 -6.47 -4.06 -7.98
C SER A 72 -6.90 -2.67 -7.50
N GLY A 73 -6.64 -2.37 -6.21
CA GLY A 73 -6.95 -1.09 -5.61
C GLY A 73 -5.98 0.03 -5.97
N LEU A 74 -4.67 -0.24 -5.93
CA LEU A 74 -3.61 0.79 -5.90
C LEU A 74 -2.45 0.51 -6.87
N HIS A 75 -2.48 -0.55 -7.66
CA HIS A 75 -1.39 -0.94 -8.58
C HIS A 75 -0.01 -1.08 -7.90
N LEU A 76 -0.01 -1.61 -6.67
CA LEU A 76 1.13 -1.70 -5.78
C LEU A 76 2.12 -2.85 -6.09
N LEU A 77 1.83 -3.76 -7.01
CA LEU A 77 2.78 -4.81 -7.41
C LEU A 77 3.93 -4.28 -8.23
N THR A 78 3.73 -3.16 -8.94
CA THR A 78 4.85 -2.42 -9.54
C THR A 78 5.85 -1.93 -8.48
N CYS A 79 5.40 -1.88 -7.22
CA CYS A 79 6.20 -1.55 -6.04
C CYS A 79 6.73 -2.76 -5.28
N LEU A 80 6.78 -3.94 -5.90
CA LEU A 80 7.23 -5.13 -5.19
C LEU A 80 8.65 -4.94 -4.62
N PRO A 81 8.91 -5.51 -3.43
CA PRO A 81 10.13 -5.24 -2.72
C PRO A 81 11.34 -6.04 -3.28
N LEU A 82 12.21 -5.38 -4.04
CA LEU A 82 13.35 -6.04 -4.70
C LEU A 82 14.63 -6.14 -3.84
N HIS A 83 14.69 -5.43 -2.70
CA HIS A 83 15.88 -5.38 -1.86
C HIS A 83 15.64 -5.89 -0.46
N LYS A 84 16.62 -6.63 0.05
CA LYS A 84 16.60 -7.24 1.37
C LYS A 84 17.49 -6.46 2.35
N SER A 85 16.91 -6.09 3.49
CA SER A 85 17.61 -5.50 4.63
C SER A 85 17.19 -6.25 5.90
N GLY A 86 18.07 -7.10 6.42
CA GLY A 86 17.73 -8.01 7.51
C GLY A 86 16.62 -8.97 7.08
N ASN A 87 15.51 -8.96 7.82
CA ASN A 87 14.32 -9.77 7.50
C ASN A 87 13.28 -9.03 6.65
N CYS A 88 13.55 -7.79 6.23
CA CYS A 88 12.61 -6.97 5.48
C CYS A 88 13.01 -6.86 4.01
N TYR A 89 12.02 -6.96 3.15
CA TYR A 89 12.11 -6.76 1.71
C TYR A 89 11.42 -5.43 1.41
N HIS A 90 12.08 -4.53 0.69
CA HIS A 90 11.53 -3.24 0.29
C HIS A 90 12.04 -2.80 -1.11
N PRO A 91 11.32 -1.95 -1.85
CA PRO A 91 11.87 -1.33 -3.06
C PRO A 91 12.95 -0.31 -2.70
N ASN A 92 13.75 0.15 -3.66
CA ASN A 92 14.66 1.27 -3.42
C ASN A 92 13.88 2.56 -3.23
N ASP A 93 13.07 2.88 -4.24
CA ASP A 93 12.35 4.13 -4.34
C ASP A 93 10.87 3.97 -3.99
N TYR A 94 10.19 5.12 -3.88
CA TYR A 94 8.74 5.15 -3.86
C TYR A 94 8.23 5.07 -5.29
N CYS A 95 7.13 4.36 -5.48
CA CYS A 95 6.45 4.28 -6.77
C CYS A 95 5.17 5.10 -6.74
N GLU A 96 4.79 5.52 -7.92
CA GLU A 96 3.69 6.45 -8.14
C GLU A 96 2.39 5.67 -8.28
N ILE A 97 1.43 6.03 -7.45
CA ILE A 97 0.06 5.54 -7.47
C ILE A 97 -0.82 6.70 -7.88
N ASP A 98 -1.39 6.61 -9.06
CA ASP A 98 -2.38 7.58 -9.49
C ASP A 98 -3.69 7.35 -8.72
N VAL A 99 -4.05 8.35 -7.91
CA VAL A 99 -5.33 8.41 -7.23
C VAL A 99 -6.07 9.65 -7.69
N LYS A 100 -7.34 9.51 -8.09
CA LYS A 100 -8.23 10.58 -8.54
C LYS A 100 -7.55 11.89 -9.04
N ASP A 101 -7.33 12.86 -8.15
CA ASP A 101 -6.85 14.21 -8.48
C ASP A 101 -5.37 14.47 -8.13
N PHE A 102 -4.59 13.44 -7.77
CA PHE A 102 -3.17 13.57 -7.42
C PHE A 102 -2.42 12.23 -7.43
N THR A 103 -1.12 12.26 -7.68
CA THR A 103 -0.28 11.08 -7.56
C THR A 103 0.21 10.93 -6.12
N LEU A 104 -0.05 9.76 -5.52
CA LEU A 104 0.55 9.34 -4.25
C LEU A 104 1.87 8.63 -4.54
N GLN A 105 2.84 8.79 -3.65
CA GLN A 105 4.04 7.96 -3.67
C GLN A 105 3.94 6.94 -2.54
N ALA A 106 4.10 5.66 -2.84
CA ALA A 106 4.04 4.60 -1.84
C ALA A 106 5.22 3.65 -1.95
N LYS A 107 5.50 2.97 -0.84
CA LYS A 107 6.55 1.96 -0.74
C LYS A 107 6.00 0.78 0.06
N LEU A 108 5.96 -0.38 -0.57
CA LEU A 108 5.52 -1.62 0.03
C LEU A 108 6.73 -2.36 0.60
N THR A 109 6.73 -2.63 1.90
CA THR A 109 7.77 -3.37 2.61
C THR A 109 7.16 -4.64 3.20
N ILE A 110 7.79 -5.80 3.00
CA ILE A 110 7.36 -7.07 3.58
C ILE A 110 8.45 -7.55 4.51
N CYS A 111 8.18 -7.67 5.81
CA CYS A 111 9.12 -8.19 6.79
C CYS A 111 8.75 -9.60 7.22
N LYS A 112 9.76 -10.43 7.47
CA LYS A 112 9.67 -11.76 8.06
C LYS A 112 10.02 -11.69 9.56
N ASN A 113 9.46 -12.61 10.35
CA ASN A 113 9.79 -12.80 11.77
C ASN A 113 9.65 -11.53 12.66
N PRO A 114 8.44 -11.03 12.94
CA PRO A 114 7.13 -11.56 12.50
C PRO A 114 6.77 -11.13 11.08
N TRP A 115 5.84 -11.87 10.45
CA TRP A 115 5.34 -11.50 9.13
C TRP A 115 4.54 -10.21 9.20
N THR A 116 5.01 -9.17 8.52
CA THR A 116 4.30 -7.89 8.46
C THR A 116 4.39 -7.26 7.07
N LEU A 117 3.28 -6.72 6.60
CA LEU A 117 3.24 -5.87 5.42
C LEU A 117 3.19 -4.41 5.89
N ARG A 118 4.10 -3.58 5.40
CA ARG A 118 4.22 -2.17 5.75
C ARG A 118 4.06 -1.33 4.49
N ILE A 119 3.17 -0.35 4.51
CA ILE A 119 2.97 0.59 3.41
C ILE A 119 3.36 1.99 3.89
N ASP A 120 4.47 2.49 3.38
CA ASP A 120 4.93 3.85 3.61
C ASP A 120 4.36 4.76 2.53
N PHE A 121 3.60 5.77 2.91
CA PHE A 121 3.13 6.80 1.97
C PHE A 121 3.99 8.05 2.10
N LYS A 122 4.47 8.52 0.95
CA LYS A 122 5.04 9.84 0.80
C LYS A 122 3.99 10.73 0.16
N LEU A 123 3.51 11.70 0.93
CA LEU A 123 2.49 12.62 0.43
C LEU A 123 3.10 13.56 -0.61
N PRO A 124 2.34 13.86 -1.68
CA PRO A 124 2.78 14.83 -2.68
C PRO A 124 3.00 16.19 -2.03
N GLN A 125 4.00 16.94 -2.52
CA GLN A 125 4.28 18.29 -2.02
C GLN A 125 3.06 19.21 -2.18
N ASP A 126 2.17 18.92 -3.13
CA ASP A 126 0.93 19.66 -3.34
C ASP A 126 -0.06 19.55 -2.18
N LEU A 127 0.05 18.52 -1.34
CA LEU A 127 -0.74 18.42 -0.12
C LEU A 127 -0.38 19.52 0.89
N LYS A 128 0.89 20.00 0.92
CA LYS A 128 1.26 21.22 1.66
C LYS A 128 0.53 22.45 1.11
N LYS A 129 0.30 22.53 -0.20
CA LYS A 129 -0.45 23.64 -0.81
C LYS A 129 -1.91 23.65 -0.33
N ARG A 130 -2.49 22.48 -0.04
CA ARG A 130 -3.85 22.34 0.51
C ARG A 130 -3.99 22.82 1.98
N ILE A 131 -2.89 23.01 2.70
CA ILE A 131 -2.89 23.61 4.04
C ILE A 131 -3.09 25.14 3.92
N PRO A 132 -3.98 25.76 4.71
CA PRO A 132 -4.21 27.21 4.68
C PRO A 132 -2.92 28.03 4.84
N GLY A 133 -2.76 29.08 4.04
CA GLY A 133 -1.49 29.79 3.83
C GLY A 133 -0.75 30.22 5.10
N ILE A 134 -1.46 30.73 6.11
CA ILE A 134 -0.83 31.17 7.38
C ILE A 134 -0.31 30.01 8.23
N LEU A 135 -0.88 28.80 8.05
CA LEU A 135 -0.50 27.60 8.80
C LEU A 135 0.48 26.73 8.03
N ARG A 136 0.63 26.94 6.71
CA ARG A 136 1.52 26.18 5.82
C ARG A 136 3.00 26.14 6.28
N PRO A 137 3.65 27.26 6.65
CA PRO A 137 5.05 27.21 7.10
C PRO A 137 5.22 26.57 8.48
N LEU A 138 4.13 26.45 9.25
CA LEU A 138 4.11 25.88 10.60
C LEU A 138 3.65 24.41 10.61
N ALA A 139 3.41 23.83 9.43
CA ALA A 139 2.92 22.47 9.29
C ALA A 139 4.10 21.49 9.24
N PHE A 140 4.18 20.64 10.25
CA PHE A 140 5.05 19.47 10.22
C PHE A 140 4.26 18.33 9.60
N ILE A 141 4.76 17.78 8.48
CA ILE A 141 4.17 16.64 7.81
C ILE A 141 5.04 15.42 8.09
N ASN A 142 4.45 14.43 8.75
CA ASN A 142 5.01 13.11 8.92
C ASN A 142 3.86 12.12 8.74
N VAL A 143 4.02 11.11 7.89
CA VAL A 143 2.99 10.09 7.69
C VAL A 143 3.46 8.83 8.36
N GLU A 144 2.69 8.37 9.33
CA GLU A 144 2.95 7.08 9.94
C GLU A 144 2.65 5.96 8.94
N PRO A 145 3.55 4.98 8.80
CA PRO A 145 3.33 3.86 7.90
C PRO A 145 2.13 3.03 8.34
N ILE A 146 1.47 2.43 7.38
CA ILE A 146 0.46 1.41 7.66
C ILE A 146 1.20 0.11 7.91
N VAL A 147 0.97 -0.54 9.05
CA VAL A 147 1.58 -1.82 9.39
C VAL A 147 0.49 -2.86 9.58
N LEU A 148 0.58 -3.94 8.80
CA LEU A 148 -0.30 -5.09 8.82
C LEU A 148 0.50 -6.25 9.37
N THR A 149 -0.01 -6.92 10.39
CA THR A 149 0.56 -8.20 10.83
C THR A 149 -0.14 -9.31 10.05
N LEU A 150 0.65 -10.21 9.45
CA LEU A 150 0.15 -11.36 8.72
C LEU A 150 0.32 -12.58 9.63
N ASP A 151 -0.77 -13.23 9.99
CA ASP A 151 -0.76 -14.41 10.83
C ASP A 151 -1.34 -15.63 10.10
N ASN A 152 -0.70 -16.78 10.29
CA ASN A 152 -1.10 -18.05 9.67
C ASN A 152 -2.45 -18.57 10.18
N ASN A 153 -3.01 -17.98 11.25
CA ASN A 153 -4.22 -18.43 11.92
C ASN A 153 -5.51 -17.79 11.37
N ASN A 154 -5.44 -16.98 10.31
CA ASN A 154 -6.63 -16.40 9.69
C ASN A 154 -7.46 -17.44 8.89
N ALA A 155 -7.89 -18.54 9.51
CA ALA A 155 -8.79 -19.52 8.90
C ALA A 155 -10.20 -18.97 8.57
N ASP A 156 -10.44 -17.69 8.85
CA ASP A 156 -11.75 -17.05 8.72
C ASP A 156 -12.02 -16.47 7.32
N GLY A 157 -11.09 -16.57 6.37
CA GLY A 157 -11.33 -16.17 4.98
C GLY A 157 -11.54 -14.69 4.71
N VAL A 158 -11.51 -13.86 5.76
CA VAL A 158 -11.64 -12.41 5.71
C VAL A 158 -10.59 -11.74 6.58
N THR A 159 -10.12 -10.59 6.12
CA THR A 159 -9.27 -9.69 6.90
C THR A 159 -9.75 -8.25 6.72
N THR A 160 -9.65 -7.47 7.79
CA THR A 160 -9.91 -6.03 7.76
C THR A 160 -8.71 -5.32 8.35
N ILE A 161 -8.16 -4.39 7.58
CA ILE A 161 -7.02 -3.58 7.94
C ILE A 161 -7.51 -2.15 8.06
N VAL A 162 -7.43 -1.60 9.26
CA VAL A 162 -7.76 -0.20 9.52
C VAL A 162 -6.53 0.48 10.09
N SER A 163 -6.11 1.57 9.47
CA SER A 163 -5.06 2.45 9.98
C SER A 163 -5.55 3.89 9.98
N ASN A 164 -5.19 4.62 11.03
CA ASN A 164 -5.44 6.06 11.16
C ASN A 164 -4.12 6.75 11.46
N SER A 165 -3.42 7.15 10.40
CA SER A 165 -2.12 7.80 10.49
C SER A 165 -2.29 9.30 10.60
N ARG A 166 -1.71 9.93 11.62
CA ARG A 166 -1.61 11.39 11.64
C ARG A 166 -0.59 11.82 10.59
N ILE A 167 -1.02 12.65 9.65
CA ILE A 167 -0.21 13.15 8.53
C ILE A 167 0.51 14.45 8.87
N ALA A 168 -0.19 15.38 9.51
CA ALA A 168 0.36 16.70 9.74
C ALA A 168 -0.22 17.36 10.97
N THR A 169 0.58 18.21 11.59
CA THR A 169 0.13 19.09 12.66
C THR A 169 0.64 20.50 12.35
N ALA A 170 -0.27 21.48 12.36
CA ALA A 170 0.09 22.88 12.27
C ALA A 170 -0.26 23.56 13.59
N GLY A 171 0.71 24.25 14.19
CA GLY A 171 0.55 24.90 15.48
C GLY A 171 1.00 26.36 15.46
N LEU A 172 0.30 27.20 16.21
CA LEU A 172 0.70 28.58 16.49
C LEU A 172 1.35 28.62 17.87
N ASN A 173 2.49 29.30 18.00
CA ASN A 173 3.08 29.58 19.30
C ASN A 173 2.64 30.97 19.72
N ILE A 174 1.73 31.06 20.69
CA ILE A 174 1.22 32.32 21.20
C ILE A 174 1.55 32.36 22.69
N PHE A 175 2.34 33.36 23.12
CA PHE A 175 2.80 33.52 24.51
C PHE A 175 3.49 32.28 25.10
N GLY A 176 4.27 31.53 24.31
CA GLY A 176 4.97 30.32 24.77
C GLY A 176 4.12 29.05 24.81
N PHE A 177 2.82 29.16 24.53
CA PHE A 177 1.92 28.01 24.42
C PHE A 177 1.76 27.56 22.96
N ARG A 178 2.08 26.29 22.69
CA ARG A 178 1.87 25.65 21.39
C ARG A 178 0.40 25.27 21.23
N PHE A 179 -0.33 26.04 20.42
CA PHE A 179 -1.70 25.73 20.03
C PHE A 179 -1.72 24.98 18.70
N ASN A 180 -1.98 23.67 18.73
CA ASN A 180 -2.21 22.88 17.52
C ASN A 180 -3.52 23.32 16.84
N ALA A 181 -3.43 24.26 15.89
CA ALA A 181 -4.56 24.86 15.19
C ALA A 181 -5.21 23.90 14.18
N ALA A 182 -4.41 23.04 13.55
CA ALA A 182 -4.88 22.06 12.58
C ALA A 182 -4.18 20.70 12.72
N LYS A 183 -4.89 19.63 12.39
CA LYS A 183 -4.40 18.26 12.28
C LYS A 183 -4.86 17.69 10.94
N ALA A 184 -4.00 16.97 10.25
CA ALA A 184 -4.36 16.17 9.09
C ALA A 184 -4.22 14.67 9.42
N TYR A 185 -5.14 13.86 8.92
CA TYR A 185 -5.17 12.41 9.11
C TYR A 185 -5.33 11.70 7.75
N PHE A 186 -4.69 10.53 7.65
CA PHE A 186 -4.86 9.55 6.58
C PHE A 186 -5.57 8.36 7.21
N ASN A 187 -6.79 8.08 6.81
CA ASN A 187 -7.45 6.84 7.22
C ASN A 187 -7.35 5.87 6.04
N PHE A 188 -6.88 4.67 6.32
CA PHE A 188 -6.82 3.58 5.36
C PHE A 188 -7.67 2.44 5.90
N ASN A 189 -8.58 1.95 5.07
CA ASN A 189 -9.42 0.83 5.39
C ASN A 189 -9.42 -0.13 4.20
N LEU A 190 -8.88 -1.32 4.40
CA LEU A 190 -8.91 -2.40 3.43
C LEU A 190 -9.61 -3.59 4.06
N PHE A 191 -10.72 -3.98 3.47
CA PHE A 191 -11.35 -5.27 3.70
C PHE A 191 -10.98 -6.20 2.54
N VAL A 192 -10.58 -7.43 2.85
CA VAL A 192 -10.33 -8.48 1.86
C VAL A 192 -11.07 -9.73 2.30
N ARG A 193 -11.89 -10.28 1.41
CA ARG A 193 -12.41 -11.64 1.49
C ARG A 193 -11.61 -12.50 0.51
N TRP A 194 -10.77 -13.37 1.06
CA TRP A 194 -9.85 -14.21 0.32
C TRP A 194 -10.23 -15.71 0.37
N ASP A 195 -11.25 -16.08 1.14
CA ASP A 195 -11.87 -17.40 1.11
C ASP A 195 -13.41 -17.24 1.09
N CYS A 196 -14.11 -18.17 0.44
CA CYS A 196 -15.58 -18.27 0.44
C CYS A 196 -16.12 -19.00 1.69
N THR A 197 -15.24 -19.62 2.47
CA THR A 197 -15.62 -20.36 3.67
C THR A 197 -16.06 -19.37 4.75
N ARG A 198 -17.37 -19.35 5.04
CA ARG A 198 -17.94 -18.46 6.03
C ARG A 198 -17.40 -18.80 7.43
N PRO A 199 -16.90 -17.81 8.21
CA PRO A 199 -16.42 -18.05 9.58
C PRO A 199 -17.51 -18.68 10.47
N PHE A 200 -17.18 -19.79 11.12
CA PHE A 200 -18.12 -20.48 12.02
C PHE A 200 -18.01 -20.00 13.47
N ASP A 201 -16.80 -19.83 13.98
CA ASP A 201 -16.56 -19.63 15.40
C ASP A 201 -16.35 -18.16 15.80
N ASN A 202 -16.33 -17.23 14.83
CA ASN A 202 -16.14 -15.81 15.05
C ASN A 202 -17.32 -14.98 14.51
N ASN A 203 -18.25 -14.61 15.40
CA ASN A 203 -19.45 -13.83 15.04
C ASN A 203 -19.12 -12.46 14.41
N MET A 204 -18.04 -11.80 14.84
CA MET A 204 -17.63 -10.51 14.28
C MET A 204 -17.15 -10.68 12.85
N LYS A 205 -16.27 -11.65 12.58
CA LYS A 205 -15.79 -11.93 11.22
C LYS A 205 -16.90 -12.47 10.32
N ARG A 206 -17.83 -13.28 10.85
CA ARG A 206 -19.02 -13.73 10.14
C ARG A 206 -19.93 -12.56 9.74
N TRP A 207 -20.08 -11.57 10.63
CA TRP A 207 -20.82 -10.35 10.30
C TRP A 207 -20.11 -9.58 9.18
N GLN A 208 -18.80 -9.35 9.31
CA GLN A 208 -17.98 -8.71 8.25
C GLN A 208 -18.07 -9.44 6.91
N TYR A 209 -18.01 -10.78 6.92
CA TYR A 209 -18.18 -11.63 5.74
C TYR A 209 -19.53 -11.39 5.04
N ASN A 210 -20.62 -11.30 5.82
CA ASN A 210 -21.96 -11.12 5.29
C ASN A 210 -22.25 -9.68 4.83
N THR A 211 -21.70 -8.67 5.52
CA THR A 211 -21.95 -7.25 5.26
C THR A 211 -20.89 -6.60 4.38
N ALA A 212 -19.99 -7.38 3.80
CA ALA A 212 -18.97 -6.90 2.89
C ALA A 212 -19.56 -6.20 1.64
N TYR A 213 -20.76 -6.61 1.25
CA TYR A 213 -21.50 -6.09 0.10
C TYR A 213 -22.45 -4.98 0.52
N ASP A 214 -22.60 -3.95 -0.31
CA ASP A 214 -23.49 -2.82 -0.04
C ASP A 214 -24.98 -3.24 -0.01
N ASP A 215 -25.34 -4.40 -0.60
CA ASP A 215 -26.68 -5.00 -0.53
C ASP A 215 -26.81 -6.07 0.58
N GLY A 216 -25.75 -6.30 1.37
CA GLY A 216 -25.71 -7.25 2.47
C GLY A 216 -25.79 -8.72 2.06
N LYS A 217 -25.58 -9.04 0.78
CA LYS A 217 -25.61 -10.41 0.28
C LYS A 217 -24.38 -10.66 -0.60
N PRO A 218 -23.58 -11.71 -0.33
CA PRO A 218 -22.69 -12.21 -1.37
C PRO A 218 -23.56 -12.57 -2.57
N GLY A 219 -23.33 -11.93 -3.72
CA GLY A 219 -24.08 -12.20 -4.94
C GLY A 219 -23.87 -13.63 -5.45
N ASN A 220 -24.26 -13.91 -6.70
CA ASN A 220 -23.98 -15.20 -7.34
C ASN A 220 -22.47 -15.51 -7.47
N ASP A 221 -21.61 -14.52 -7.18
CA ASP A 221 -20.15 -14.58 -7.17
C ASP A 221 -19.57 -14.97 -5.79
N MET A 222 -20.25 -15.83 -5.03
CA MET A 222 -19.81 -16.25 -3.68
C MET A 222 -18.41 -16.87 -3.66
N ASN A 223 -17.95 -17.37 -4.80
CA ASN A 223 -16.70 -18.09 -4.95
C ASN A 223 -15.52 -17.18 -5.30
N LYS A 224 -15.76 -15.89 -5.60
CA LYS A 224 -14.73 -14.94 -6.00
C LYS A 224 -14.12 -14.22 -4.82
N LEU A 225 -12.84 -13.89 -4.92
CA LEU A 225 -12.17 -13.01 -3.97
C LEU A 225 -12.72 -11.60 -4.12
N TYR A 226 -12.88 -10.89 -3.01
CA TYR A 226 -13.48 -9.56 -2.99
C TYR A 226 -12.67 -8.62 -2.11
N TYR A 227 -12.58 -7.35 -2.49
CA TYR A 227 -11.98 -6.33 -1.67
C TYR A 227 -12.84 -5.07 -1.58
N LYS A 228 -12.69 -4.33 -0.48
CA LYS A 228 -13.18 -2.97 -0.33
C LYS A 228 -12.05 -2.13 0.23
N LEU A 229 -11.53 -1.23 -0.59
CA LEU A 229 -10.47 -0.29 -0.26
C LEU A 229 -11.04 1.11 -0.18
N LYS A 230 -10.85 1.72 0.99
CA LYS A 230 -11.17 3.12 1.23
C LYS A 230 -9.98 3.84 1.84
N ILE A 231 -9.63 4.97 1.25
CA ILE A 231 -8.61 5.86 1.79
C ILE A 231 -9.22 7.25 1.92
N ASP A 232 -9.21 7.77 3.15
CA ASP A 232 -9.73 9.09 3.48
C ASP A 232 -8.61 10.04 3.89
N TYR A 233 -8.75 11.28 3.47
CA TYR A 233 -7.93 12.40 3.90
C TYR A 233 -8.77 13.39 4.70
N GLU A 234 -8.39 13.63 5.95
CA GLU A 234 -9.13 14.53 6.85
C GLU A 234 -8.26 15.66 7.38
N ILE A 235 -8.63 16.91 7.13
CA ILE A 235 -8.11 18.09 7.81
C ILE A 235 -9.10 18.51 8.89
N LYS A 236 -8.68 18.44 10.15
CA LYS A 236 -9.43 18.92 11.30
C LYS A 236 -8.81 20.21 11.84
N THR A 237 -9.63 21.22 12.09
CA THR A 237 -9.19 22.50 12.68
C THR A 237 -9.89 22.75 14.00
N LYS A 238 -9.20 23.38 14.95
CA LYS A 238 -9.85 23.83 16.19
C LYS A 238 -10.82 24.97 15.89
N ARG A 239 -12.04 24.89 16.43
CA ARG A 239 -13.00 26.00 16.42
C ARG A 239 -13.09 26.62 17.81
N PHE A 240 -13.01 27.94 17.87
CA PHE A 240 -13.28 28.71 19.09
C PHE A 240 -14.80 28.89 19.24
N PRO A 241 -15.38 28.86 20.46
CA PRO A 241 -14.72 28.74 21.78
C PRO A 241 -14.57 27.33 22.35
N CYS A 242 -15.20 26.31 21.75
CA CYS A 242 -15.20 24.96 22.33
C CYS A 242 -13.84 24.23 22.26
N PHE A 243 -12.83 24.78 21.57
CA PHE A 243 -11.53 24.16 21.30
C PHE A 243 -11.59 22.75 20.69
N CYS A 244 -12.76 22.31 20.26
CA CYS A 244 -12.96 21.02 19.61
C CYS A 244 -12.39 21.05 18.20
N TYR A 245 -11.82 19.92 17.77
CA TYR A 245 -11.46 19.71 16.38
C TYR A 245 -12.71 19.37 15.59
N ARG A 246 -13.02 20.17 14.56
CA ARG A 246 -14.03 19.83 13.56
C ARG A 246 -13.36 19.55 12.23
N CYS A 247 -13.94 18.64 11.45
CA CYS A 247 -13.48 18.44 10.10
C CYS A 247 -13.74 19.72 9.29
N LYS A 248 -12.69 20.26 8.70
CA LYS A 248 -12.74 21.36 7.73
C LYS A 248 -12.77 20.83 6.30
N ARG A 249 -12.10 19.70 6.06
CA ARG A 249 -12.05 19.02 4.77
C ARG A 249 -11.91 17.53 5.03
N CYS A 250 -12.90 16.75 4.66
CA CYS A 250 -12.90 15.29 4.76
C CYS A 250 -13.22 14.80 3.35
N GLU A 251 -12.25 14.15 2.72
CA GLU A 251 -12.37 13.70 1.34
C GLU A 251 -11.95 12.24 1.25
N THR A 252 -12.79 11.43 0.63
CA THR A 252 -12.39 10.10 0.18
C THR A 252 -11.53 10.26 -1.06
N ILE A 253 -10.29 9.78 -1.02
CA ILE A 253 -9.32 9.89 -2.12
C ILE A 253 -9.22 8.60 -2.93
N VAL A 254 -9.53 7.46 -2.30
CA VAL A 254 -9.70 6.16 -2.96
C VAL A 254 -10.94 5.51 -2.37
N GLU A 255 -11.85 5.09 -3.25
CA GLU A 255 -13.00 4.26 -2.90
C GLU A 255 -13.17 3.26 -4.04
N LYS A 256 -12.65 2.06 -3.83
CA LYS A 256 -12.70 0.96 -4.80
C LYS A 256 -13.19 -0.27 -4.09
N GLN A 257 -14.03 -1.03 -4.78
CA GLN A 257 -14.45 -2.34 -4.32
C GLN A 257 -14.78 -3.17 -5.55
N ASP A 258 -14.30 -4.39 -5.59
CA ASP A 258 -14.60 -5.30 -6.70
C ASP A 258 -14.24 -6.74 -6.34
N HIS A 259 -14.69 -7.66 -7.19
CA HIS A 259 -14.11 -8.97 -7.29
C HIS A 259 -12.81 -8.88 -8.08
N PHE A 260 -11.73 -9.45 -7.55
CA PHE A 260 -10.41 -9.34 -8.17
C PHE A 260 -9.84 -10.66 -8.64
N ALA A 261 -10.33 -11.79 -8.16
CA ALA A 261 -9.88 -13.10 -8.61
C ALA A 261 -10.94 -14.18 -8.33
N GLU A 262 -10.79 -15.33 -8.97
CA GLU A 262 -11.49 -16.54 -8.56
C GLU A 262 -10.92 -17.04 -7.21
N GLY A 263 -11.78 -17.55 -6.35
CA GLY A 263 -11.36 -18.14 -5.07
C GLY A 263 -10.79 -19.55 -5.23
N PRO A 264 -10.31 -20.13 -4.12
CA PRO A 264 -9.72 -21.46 -4.13
C PRO A 264 -10.71 -22.52 -4.65
N GLU A 265 -10.19 -23.64 -5.19
CA GLU A 265 -11.03 -24.74 -5.74
C GLU A 265 -12.10 -25.25 -4.77
N ALA A 266 -11.81 -25.21 -3.46
CA ALA A 266 -12.77 -25.53 -2.41
C ALA A 266 -14.07 -24.72 -2.49
N CYS A 267 -14.02 -23.53 -3.09
CA CYS A 267 -15.16 -22.66 -3.32
C CYS A 267 -16.02 -23.05 -4.50
N LYS A 268 -15.54 -23.85 -5.45
CA LYS A 268 -16.29 -24.20 -6.67
C LYS A 268 -17.35 -25.28 -6.46
N SER A 269 -17.35 -25.95 -5.30
CA SER A 269 -18.20 -27.11 -5.01
C SER A 269 -19.35 -26.83 -4.02
N GLY A 270 -19.64 -25.54 -3.74
CA GLY A 270 -20.69 -25.09 -2.82
C GLY A 270 -22.05 -24.88 -3.48
#